data_AF-A0A9K3PAJ2-F1
#
_entry.id   AF-A0A9K3PAJ2-F1
#
_cell.length_a   1.000
_cell.length_b   1.000
_cell.length_c   1.000
_cell.angle_alpha   90.00
_cell.angle_beta   90.00
_cell.angle_gamma   90.00
#
_symmetry.space_group_name_H-M   'P 1'
#
loop_
_entity.id
_entity.type
_entity.pdbx_description
1 polymer ?
#
loop_
_entity_poly.entity_id
_entity_poly.type
_entity_poly.pdbx_seq_one_letter_code
_entity_poly.pdbx_strand_id
1 'polypeptide(L)'
;MSCNPTSFLPRSPSRHSDKKQRVDTNNVEEETKKTSNSLQNMNGSMCMEKNIQEQFMEHDSGRLVLHALSYLDVVTLCRKQVVSKHFKDLCTKAVAMKCGKNGPKPHTDATLRKAVKKFCTIMYFNDGCIDGMEEIACEYGFPIDSWDVSQVTDMSYLFREEYLFDEYIGSWDTSNVTDMSFMFAEATVFNQDIGQWDVPNVRNMCCMFKEAKAFNRNIGGWDVAQVTRMSEMFDGANKFNQDIGQWDVYNVKDMSGMFENALSFNQDIGSWDTSNVTNMELMFKNAITFNQDIGQWDVSNVIYMQGMFYVATAFNQDIGGWDVSNVIYMSAMFAEAYKFNQNIGGWNVSNVEYMDRMFESARDFNQDIGSWDTSCVRTMTSMFAQAFSFNQDIGGWDVSNVIYMSAMFAEAYKFNQNIGGWNVWNVQYIGWWDVSNVTDMDMMFYDAKEFNRDIGGWDTSKVTSTKEMFTGASKFNPSYTPFIQGNKISSGIDAAYND
;
A
#
# COMPACT_ATOMS: atom_id res chain seq x y z
N MET A 1 -12.14 79.89 15.64
CA MET A 1 -12.36 79.56 14.22
C MET A 1 -13.43 78.47 14.20
N SER A 2 -14.73 78.82 14.22
CA SER A 2 -15.56 79.18 13.04
C SER A 2 -15.53 78.05 12.00
N CYS A 3 -16.60 77.34 11.64
CA CYS A 3 -18.03 77.54 11.85
C CYS A 3 -18.76 76.18 11.89
N ASN A 4 -19.71 76.10 12.82
CA ASN A 4 -20.92 75.27 12.80
C ASN A 4 -21.96 75.98 11.85
N PRO A 5 -23.27 75.69 11.88
CA PRO A 5 -24.07 74.46 11.78
C PRO A 5 -25.10 74.60 10.61
N THR A 6 -26.01 73.68 10.30
CA THR A 6 -27.42 73.64 10.80
C THR A 6 -28.20 72.64 9.91
N SER A 7 -28.80 71.54 10.38
CA SER A 7 -29.93 71.32 11.31
C SER A 7 -31.32 71.54 10.68
N PHE A 8 -32.20 70.53 10.67
CA PHE A 8 -33.36 70.39 11.58
C PHE A 8 -34.31 69.22 11.19
N LEU A 9 -34.75 68.49 12.21
CA LEU A 9 -35.81 67.45 12.31
C LEU A 9 -37.23 68.05 12.17
N PRO A 10 -38.36 67.37 12.52
CA PRO A 10 -38.95 66.08 12.10
C PRO A 10 -40.44 66.22 11.66
N ARG A 11 -41.04 65.27 10.91
CA ARG A 11 -42.51 65.06 10.87
C ARG A 11 -42.89 63.60 10.54
N SER A 12 -43.76 63.03 11.39
CA SER A 12 -44.62 61.86 11.14
C SER A 12 -45.97 62.30 10.51
N PRO A 13 -46.95 61.41 10.26
CA PRO A 13 -46.97 60.23 9.39
C PRO A 13 -48.00 60.40 8.24
N SER A 14 -47.85 59.68 7.11
CA SER A 14 -48.94 59.56 6.12
C SER A 14 -49.16 58.13 5.68
N ARG A 15 -50.37 57.64 5.95
CA ARG A 15 -50.97 56.39 5.44
C ARG A 15 -50.78 56.27 3.93
N HIS A 16 -50.36 55.09 3.46
CA HIS A 16 -50.91 54.54 2.22
C HIS A 16 -50.84 53.01 2.20
N SER A 17 -52.03 52.43 2.37
CA SER A 17 -52.56 51.18 1.80
C SER A 17 -51.63 49.98 1.63
N ASP A 18 -51.91 48.95 2.44
CA ASP A 18 -51.80 47.55 2.08
C ASP A 18 -52.26 47.30 0.63
N LYS A 19 -51.32 46.92 -0.24
CA LYS A 19 -51.60 46.04 -1.37
C LYS A 19 -50.84 44.75 -1.13
N LYS A 20 -51.54 43.77 -0.56
CA LYS A 20 -51.24 42.35 -0.77
C LYS A 20 -51.09 42.13 -2.27
N GLN A 21 -49.87 41.95 -2.77
CA GLN A 21 -49.65 41.27 -4.04
C GLN A 21 -50.10 39.83 -3.84
N ARG A 22 -51.34 39.55 -4.26
CA ARG A 22 -51.74 38.18 -4.62
C ARG A 22 -50.82 37.78 -5.77
N VAL A 23 -49.92 36.86 -5.49
CA VAL A 23 -49.26 36.08 -6.54
C VAL A 23 -50.39 35.32 -7.25
N ASP A 24 -50.56 35.56 -8.54
CA ASP A 24 -51.50 34.82 -9.39
C ASP A 24 -51.03 33.36 -9.47
N THR A 25 -51.55 32.53 -8.58
CA THR A 25 -51.26 31.09 -8.50
C THR A 25 -51.62 30.36 -9.80
N ASN A 26 -52.57 30.89 -10.57
CA ASN A 26 -53.00 30.30 -11.83
C ASN A 26 -51.98 30.49 -12.96
N ASN A 27 -51.24 31.60 -12.97
CA ASN A 27 -50.24 31.87 -14.02
C ASN A 27 -48.97 31.02 -13.79
N VAL A 28 -48.62 30.82 -12.52
CA VAL A 28 -47.55 29.89 -12.13
C VAL A 28 -47.94 28.46 -12.48
N GLU A 29 -49.14 27.97 -12.13
CA GLU A 29 -49.57 26.61 -12.48
C GLU A 29 -49.63 26.35 -14.00
N GLU A 30 -50.00 27.37 -14.80
CA GLU A 30 -50.13 27.25 -16.25
C GLU A 30 -48.77 27.28 -16.97
N GLU A 31 -47.83 28.12 -16.52
CA GLU A 31 -46.43 28.02 -16.92
C GLU A 31 -45.78 26.72 -16.45
N THR A 32 -46.09 26.26 -15.24
CA THR A 32 -45.57 25.00 -14.68
C THR A 32 -46.06 23.79 -15.48
N LYS A 33 -47.34 23.78 -15.90
CA LYS A 33 -47.88 22.74 -16.79
C LYS A 33 -47.29 22.79 -18.20
N LYS A 34 -47.05 23.99 -18.75
CA LYS A 34 -46.37 24.11 -20.05
C LYS A 34 -44.95 23.58 -19.98
N THR A 35 -44.19 23.94 -18.95
CA THR A 35 -42.80 23.49 -18.76
C THR A 35 -42.73 21.99 -18.46
N SER A 36 -43.65 21.46 -17.64
CA SER A 36 -43.79 20.01 -17.38
C SER A 36 -44.14 19.22 -18.65
N ASN A 37 -45.05 19.73 -19.48
CA ASN A 37 -45.43 19.09 -20.74
C ASN A 37 -44.31 19.21 -21.79
N SER A 38 -43.54 20.29 -21.80
CA SER A 38 -42.33 20.42 -22.63
C SER A 38 -41.25 19.43 -22.20
N LEU A 39 -41.04 19.23 -20.89
CA LEU A 39 -40.10 18.26 -20.34
C LEU A 39 -40.51 16.80 -20.63
N GLN A 40 -41.81 16.47 -20.49
CA GLN A 40 -42.34 15.13 -20.81
C GLN A 40 -42.27 14.78 -22.30
N ASN A 41 -42.35 15.76 -23.20
CA ASN A 41 -42.22 15.56 -24.64
C ASN A 41 -40.74 15.49 -25.12
N MET A 42 -39.76 15.74 -24.23
CA MET A 42 -38.33 15.74 -24.53
C MET A 42 -37.61 14.47 -24.03
N ASN A 43 -38.35 13.37 -23.87
CA ASN A 43 -37.92 12.11 -23.23
C ASN A 43 -36.90 11.26 -24.03
N GLY A 44 -36.08 11.87 -24.90
CA GLY A 44 -35.32 11.11 -25.91
C GLY A 44 -33.95 11.62 -26.34
N SER A 45 -33.29 12.53 -25.61
CA SER A 45 -31.96 12.97 -26.05
C SER A 45 -31.09 13.56 -24.93
N MET A 46 -29.80 13.22 -24.97
CA MET A 46 -28.63 13.78 -24.24
C MET A 46 -28.52 15.32 -24.16
N CYS A 47 -29.50 16.08 -24.65
CA CYS A 47 -29.50 17.54 -24.66
C CYS A 47 -30.00 18.19 -23.34
N MET A 48 -30.50 17.45 -22.35
CA MET A 48 -30.95 18.04 -21.07
C MET A 48 -29.83 18.61 -20.22
N GLU A 49 -28.65 17.97 -20.20
CA GLU A 49 -27.62 18.24 -19.19
C GLU A 49 -27.00 19.64 -19.28
N LYS A 50 -26.81 20.16 -20.49
CA LYS A 50 -26.17 21.46 -20.69
C LYS A 50 -27.13 22.64 -20.46
N ASN A 51 -28.39 22.49 -20.87
CA ASN A 51 -29.39 23.54 -20.74
C ASN A 51 -29.93 23.67 -19.31
N ILE A 52 -30.02 22.59 -18.52
CA ILE A 52 -30.43 22.67 -17.11
C ILE A 52 -29.33 23.33 -16.27
N GLN A 53 -28.05 23.05 -16.55
CA GLN A 53 -26.93 23.72 -15.89
C GLN A 53 -26.88 25.23 -16.20
N GLU A 54 -27.18 25.65 -17.42
CA GLU A 54 -27.12 27.07 -17.79
C GLU A 54 -28.38 27.86 -17.36
N GLN A 55 -29.59 27.27 -17.39
CA GLN A 55 -30.85 28.01 -17.14
C GLN A 55 -31.32 28.03 -15.68
N PHE A 56 -30.99 27.02 -14.87
CA PHE A 56 -31.50 26.92 -13.49
C PHE A 56 -30.49 27.36 -12.42
N MET A 57 -29.25 27.66 -12.79
CA MET A 57 -28.22 28.15 -11.85
C MET A 57 -28.31 29.67 -11.56
N GLU A 58 -29.14 30.42 -12.28
CA GLU A 58 -29.29 31.89 -12.11
C GLU A 58 -30.58 32.33 -11.38
N HIS A 59 -31.53 31.43 -11.12
CA HIS A 59 -32.82 31.80 -10.53
C HIS A 59 -32.94 31.37 -9.06
N ASP A 60 -33.18 32.35 -8.18
CA ASP A 60 -33.46 32.27 -6.73
C ASP A 60 -34.70 31.43 -6.34
N SER A 61 -35.30 30.70 -7.29
CA SER A 61 -36.57 30.00 -7.14
C SER A 61 -36.36 28.50 -6.95
N GLY A 62 -35.73 28.09 -5.84
CA GLY A 62 -35.45 26.67 -5.55
C GLY A 62 -36.68 25.73 -5.68
N ARG A 63 -37.91 26.26 -5.55
CA ARG A 63 -39.16 25.51 -5.81
C ARG A 63 -39.35 25.09 -7.27
N LEU A 64 -38.98 25.92 -8.24
CA LEU A 64 -39.10 25.58 -9.67
C LEU A 64 -38.07 24.52 -10.05
N VAL A 65 -36.85 24.62 -9.52
CA VAL A 65 -35.80 23.61 -9.70
C VAL A 65 -36.24 22.27 -9.09
N LEU A 66 -36.77 22.29 -7.85
CA LEU A 66 -37.32 21.11 -7.19
C LEU A 66 -38.44 20.45 -8.00
N HIS A 67 -39.35 21.26 -8.55
CA HIS A 67 -40.44 20.76 -9.37
C HIS A 67 -39.93 20.18 -10.70
N ALA A 68 -38.99 20.83 -11.38
CA ALA A 68 -38.38 20.31 -12.60
C ALA A 68 -37.60 19.01 -12.37
N LEU A 69 -36.81 18.94 -11.30
CA LEU A 69 -36.12 17.72 -10.86
C LEU A 69 -37.11 16.60 -10.57
N SER A 70 -38.29 16.87 -10.01
CA SER A 70 -39.31 15.83 -9.75
C SER A 70 -39.83 15.08 -11.00
N TYR A 71 -39.55 15.57 -12.22
CA TYR A 71 -39.88 14.87 -13.48
C TYR A 71 -38.67 14.22 -14.16
N LEU A 72 -37.47 14.40 -13.62
CA LEU A 72 -36.22 13.89 -14.17
C LEU A 72 -35.72 12.68 -13.37
N ASP A 73 -34.80 11.90 -13.97
CA ASP A 73 -33.96 10.99 -13.21
C ASP A 73 -32.92 11.82 -12.42
N VAL A 74 -33.39 12.33 -11.27
CA VAL A 74 -32.62 13.19 -10.38
C VAL A 74 -31.36 12.49 -9.92
N VAL A 75 -31.43 11.19 -9.62
CA VAL A 75 -30.27 10.48 -9.10
C VAL A 75 -29.14 10.47 -10.12
N THR A 76 -29.46 10.25 -11.41
CA THR A 76 -28.48 10.32 -12.50
C THR A 76 -27.90 11.72 -12.71
N LEU A 77 -28.74 12.76 -12.68
CA LEU A 77 -28.28 14.16 -12.83
C LEU A 77 -27.30 14.59 -11.73
N CYS A 78 -27.47 14.06 -10.52
CA CYS A 78 -26.77 14.54 -9.33
C CYS A 78 -25.43 13.84 -9.07
N ARG A 79 -25.09 12.81 -9.86
CA ARG A 79 -23.81 12.10 -9.80
C ARG A 79 -22.69 12.74 -10.60
N LYS A 80 -22.97 13.67 -11.52
CA LYS A 80 -21.90 14.36 -12.26
C LYS A 80 -21.12 15.30 -11.32
N GLN A 81 -19.84 15.00 -11.13
CA GLN A 81 -18.94 15.55 -10.09
C GLN A 81 -18.73 17.09 -10.08
N VAL A 82 -19.36 17.86 -10.96
CA VAL A 82 -19.16 19.31 -11.12
C VAL A 82 -20.42 20.11 -10.79
N VAL A 83 -21.05 19.82 -9.64
CA VAL A 83 -22.27 20.53 -9.19
C VAL A 83 -22.09 21.16 -7.81
N SER A 84 -22.66 22.35 -7.63
CA SER A 84 -22.57 23.11 -6.38
C SER A 84 -23.23 22.35 -5.22
N LYS A 85 -22.80 22.63 -3.97
CA LYS A 85 -23.44 22.09 -2.75
C LYS A 85 -24.95 22.35 -2.74
N HIS A 86 -25.36 23.53 -3.19
CA HIS A 86 -26.77 23.91 -3.31
C HIS A 86 -27.55 22.99 -4.26
N PHE A 87 -26.96 22.61 -5.39
CA PHE A 87 -27.59 21.69 -6.33
C PHE A 87 -27.73 20.29 -5.73
N LYS A 88 -26.69 19.78 -5.04
CA LYS A 88 -26.77 18.50 -4.31
C LYS A 88 -27.90 18.50 -3.27
N ASP A 89 -28.06 19.59 -2.52
CA ASP A 89 -29.16 19.72 -1.55
C ASP A 89 -30.54 19.71 -2.23
N LEU A 90 -30.68 20.35 -3.39
CA LEU A 90 -31.93 20.33 -4.18
C LEU A 90 -32.21 18.93 -4.73
N CYS A 91 -31.19 18.21 -5.19
CA CYS A 91 -31.27 16.82 -5.61
C CYS A 91 -31.78 15.90 -4.50
N THR A 92 -31.14 15.94 -3.33
CA THR A 92 -31.54 15.14 -2.17
C THR A 92 -32.99 15.41 -1.77
N LYS A 93 -33.40 16.69 -1.79
CA LYS A 93 -34.79 17.08 -1.52
C LYS A 93 -35.76 16.57 -2.59
N ALA A 94 -35.40 16.62 -3.87
CA ALA A 94 -36.24 16.14 -4.96
C ALA A 94 -36.42 14.61 -4.89
N VAL A 95 -35.34 13.87 -4.61
CA VAL A 95 -35.40 12.41 -4.38
C VAL A 95 -36.29 12.09 -3.17
N ALA A 96 -36.13 12.80 -2.05
CA ALA A 96 -36.97 12.61 -0.87
C ALA A 96 -38.46 12.91 -1.14
N MET A 97 -38.78 13.93 -1.94
CA MET A 97 -40.17 14.21 -2.35
C MET A 97 -40.78 13.10 -3.20
N LYS A 98 -39.97 12.48 -4.08
CA LYS A 98 -40.40 11.38 -4.95
C LYS A 98 -40.58 10.06 -4.18
N CYS A 99 -39.62 9.71 -3.32
CA CYS A 99 -39.58 8.44 -2.61
C CYS A 99 -40.57 8.34 -1.43
N GLY A 100 -41.06 9.48 -0.91
CA GLY A 100 -41.95 9.49 0.24
C GLY A 100 -41.22 9.14 1.56
N LYS A 101 -41.73 8.18 2.33
CA LYS A 101 -41.01 7.65 3.50
C LYS A 101 -39.97 6.66 2.98
N ASN A 102 -38.68 6.97 3.17
CA ASN A 102 -37.58 6.06 2.84
C ASN A 102 -37.85 4.66 3.43
N GLY A 103 -37.55 3.61 2.67
CA GLY A 103 -37.52 2.24 3.17
C GLY A 103 -36.55 2.08 4.35
N PRO A 104 -36.54 0.91 5.02
CA PRO A 104 -35.64 0.68 6.14
C PRO A 104 -34.20 0.85 5.68
N LYS A 105 -33.53 1.88 6.21
CA LYS A 105 -32.11 2.14 5.98
C LYS A 105 -31.29 0.89 6.33
N PRO A 106 -30.17 0.63 5.63
CA PRO A 106 -29.40 -0.59 5.84
C PRO A 106 -28.68 -0.56 7.19
N HIS A 107 -29.35 -1.05 8.23
CA HIS A 107 -28.87 -0.94 9.62
C HIS A 107 -28.06 -2.14 10.10
N THR A 108 -28.20 -3.33 9.49
CA THR A 108 -27.39 -4.53 9.81
C THR A 108 -26.37 -4.83 8.71
N ASP A 109 -25.34 -5.62 9.04
CA ASP A 109 -24.37 -6.16 8.09
C ASP A 109 -25.04 -6.76 6.84
N ALA A 110 -26.05 -7.61 7.04
CA ALA A 110 -26.76 -8.28 5.93
C ALA A 110 -27.52 -7.29 5.04
N THR A 111 -28.16 -6.29 5.64
CA THR A 111 -28.88 -5.26 4.87
C THR A 111 -27.94 -4.31 4.15
N LEU A 112 -26.80 -3.96 4.75
CA LEU A 112 -25.78 -3.12 4.11
C LEU A 112 -25.14 -3.83 2.92
N ARG A 113 -24.71 -5.08 3.09
CA ARG A 113 -24.16 -5.90 1.99
C ARG A 113 -25.14 -6.02 0.83
N LYS A 114 -26.43 -6.23 1.12
CA LYS A 114 -27.48 -6.29 0.09
C LYS A 114 -27.65 -4.94 -0.61
N ALA A 115 -27.67 -3.83 0.13
CA ALA A 115 -27.82 -2.48 -0.42
C ALA A 115 -26.62 -2.11 -1.31
N VAL A 116 -25.39 -2.34 -0.85
CA VAL A 116 -24.17 -2.07 -1.63
C VAL A 116 -24.11 -2.93 -2.88
N LYS A 117 -24.38 -4.24 -2.78
CA LYS A 117 -24.39 -5.11 -3.96
C LYS A 117 -25.39 -4.64 -5.02
N LYS A 118 -26.59 -4.23 -4.62
CA LYS A 118 -27.57 -3.63 -5.54
C LYS A 118 -27.03 -2.34 -6.14
N PHE A 119 -26.49 -1.44 -5.32
CA PHE A 119 -25.95 -0.14 -5.74
C PHE A 119 -24.86 -0.31 -6.80
N CYS A 120 -23.85 -1.11 -6.49
CA CYS A 120 -22.71 -1.38 -7.36
C CYS A 120 -23.08 -2.10 -8.65
N THR A 121 -23.99 -3.08 -8.60
CA THR A 121 -24.50 -3.74 -9.81
C THR A 121 -25.10 -2.72 -10.77
N ILE A 122 -25.92 -1.79 -10.27
CA ILE A 122 -26.54 -0.76 -11.11
C ILE A 122 -25.49 0.23 -11.66
N MET A 123 -24.38 0.48 -10.94
CA MET A 123 -23.29 1.31 -11.44
C MET A 123 -22.58 0.69 -12.65
N TYR A 124 -22.34 -0.62 -12.66
CA TYR A 124 -21.54 -1.28 -13.68
C TYR A 124 -22.25 -1.56 -15.01
N PHE A 125 -23.57 -1.81 -14.97
CA PHE A 125 -24.31 -2.30 -16.14
C PHE A 125 -24.96 -1.21 -16.99
N ASN A 126 -24.92 0.06 -16.58
CA ASN A 126 -25.67 1.11 -17.25
C ASN A 126 -24.77 2.09 -18.00
N ASP A 127 -24.77 1.96 -19.34
CA ASP A 127 -24.21 2.87 -20.36
C ASP A 127 -24.90 4.25 -20.36
N GLY A 128 -24.95 4.93 -19.21
CA GLY A 128 -25.46 6.31 -19.09
C GLY A 128 -26.98 6.46 -18.97
N CYS A 129 -27.76 5.37 -18.91
CA CYS A 129 -29.17 5.39 -18.54
C CYS A 129 -29.36 4.55 -17.26
N ILE A 130 -29.45 5.19 -16.09
CA ILE A 130 -29.42 4.48 -14.81
C ILE A 130 -30.83 4.05 -14.35
N ASP A 131 -31.45 3.15 -15.11
CA ASP A 131 -32.68 2.48 -14.67
C ASP A 131 -32.39 1.72 -13.36
N GLY A 132 -33.01 2.17 -12.25
CA GLY A 132 -32.97 1.50 -10.93
C GLY A 132 -32.22 2.22 -9.80
N MET A 133 -31.49 3.31 -10.07
CA MET A 133 -30.90 4.10 -8.96
C MET A 133 -31.96 4.80 -8.10
N GLU A 134 -33.07 5.21 -8.70
CA GLU A 134 -34.23 5.74 -7.98
C GLU A 134 -34.83 4.69 -7.04
N GLU A 135 -34.87 3.41 -7.42
CA GLU A 135 -35.35 2.33 -6.55
C GLU A 135 -34.46 2.18 -5.31
N ILE A 136 -33.14 2.17 -5.49
CA ILE A 136 -32.19 2.10 -4.37
C ILE A 136 -32.29 3.33 -3.48
N ALA A 137 -32.38 4.52 -4.08
CA ALA A 137 -32.55 5.76 -3.35
C ALA A 137 -33.82 5.76 -2.49
N CYS A 138 -34.92 5.21 -3.00
CA CYS A 138 -36.17 5.09 -2.26
C CYS A 138 -36.14 3.96 -1.21
N GLU A 139 -35.44 2.86 -1.48
CA GLU A 139 -35.33 1.72 -0.56
C GLU A 139 -34.39 2.00 0.63
N TYR A 140 -33.22 2.59 0.38
CA TYR A 140 -32.14 2.72 1.38
C TYR A 140 -31.78 4.17 1.74
N GLY A 141 -32.08 5.13 0.86
CA GLY A 141 -31.75 6.55 1.01
C GLY A 141 -30.77 7.06 -0.05
N PHE A 142 -30.76 8.39 -0.25
CA PHE A 142 -29.85 9.09 -1.15
C PHE A 142 -29.38 10.43 -0.53
N PRO A 143 -28.08 10.76 -0.60
CA PRO A 143 -27.00 9.97 -1.21
C PRO A 143 -26.66 8.72 -0.38
N ILE A 144 -25.73 7.89 -0.87
CA ILE A 144 -25.27 6.68 -0.15
C ILE A 144 -24.69 7.02 1.24
N ASP A 145 -24.12 8.22 1.42
CA ASP A 145 -23.66 8.73 2.72
C ASP A 145 -24.78 8.92 3.76
N SER A 146 -26.05 8.94 3.34
CA SER A 146 -27.21 9.11 4.22
C SER A 146 -27.73 7.80 4.84
N TRP A 147 -27.15 6.67 4.44
CA TRP A 147 -27.49 5.36 4.95
C TRP A 147 -27.15 5.26 6.44
N ASP A 148 -28.06 4.68 7.22
CA ASP A 148 -27.86 4.47 8.66
C ASP A 148 -27.18 3.13 8.85
N VAL A 149 -25.86 3.18 9.01
CA VAL A 149 -25.00 2.01 9.24
C VAL A 149 -24.59 1.87 10.71
N SER A 150 -25.24 2.59 11.62
CA SER A 150 -24.84 2.70 13.04
C SER A 150 -24.86 1.37 13.81
N GLN A 151 -25.55 0.34 13.33
CA GLN A 151 -25.57 -1.00 13.96
C GLN A 151 -24.77 -2.05 13.18
N VAL A 152 -24.02 -1.63 12.15
CA VAL A 152 -23.15 -2.51 11.36
C VAL A 152 -21.88 -2.78 12.15
N THR A 153 -21.53 -4.06 12.25
CA THR A 153 -20.33 -4.55 12.94
C THR A 153 -19.28 -5.10 11.99
N ASP A 154 -19.66 -5.41 10.75
CA ASP A 154 -18.79 -6.02 9.75
C ASP A 154 -18.98 -5.36 8.38
N MET A 155 -17.96 -4.59 7.97
CA MET A 155 -17.84 -3.93 6.67
C MET A 155 -16.81 -4.63 5.76
N SER A 156 -16.36 -5.83 6.12
CA SER A 156 -15.39 -6.57 5.32
C SER A 156 -15.90 -6.77 3.89
N TYR A 157 -15.03 -6.70 2.89
CA TYR A 157 -15.34 -6.94 1.47
C TYR A 157 -16.41 -6.03 0.84
N LEU A 158 -16.88 -4.97 1.51
CA LEU A 158 -18.09 -4.26 1.09
C LEU A 158 -17.99 -3.66 -0.32
N PHE A 159 -16.84 -3.12 -0.68
CA PHE A 159 -16.52 -2.55 -1.99
C PHE A 159 -15.33 -3.25 -2.66
N ARG A 160 -15.09 -4.53 -2.34
CA ARG A 160 -14.03 -5.30 -2.98
C ARG A 160 -14.31 -5.46 -4.48
N GLU A 161 -13.29 -5.25 -5.31
CA GLU A 161 -13.37 -5.29 -6.79
C GLU A 161 -14.37 -4.27 -7.38
N GLU A 162 -14.74 -3.24 -6.61
CA GLU A 162 -15.54 -2.12 -7.08
C GLU A 162 -14.64 -1.05 -7.72
N TYR A 163 -13.97 -1.42 -8.82
CA TYR A 163 -12.95 -0.64 -9.55
C TYR A 163 -13.31 0.82 -9.83
N LEU A 164 -14.60 1.15 -10.00
CA LEU A 164 -15.10 2.49 -10.32
C LEU A 164 -15.77 3.21 -9.14
N PHE A 165 -15.81 2.59 -7.96
CA PHE A 165 -16.45 3.19 -6.79
C PHE A 165 -15.63 4.35 -6.22
N ASP A 166 -16.22 5.55 -6.21
CA ASP A 166 -15.64 6.78 -5.64
C ASP A 166 -16.74 7.66 -5.02
N GLU A 167 -17.80 7.03 -4.47
CA GLU A 167 -18.91 7.76 -3.86
C GLU A 167 -18.58 8.18 -2.42
N TYR A 168 -18.98 9.38 -2.03
CA TYR A 168 -18.72 9.90 -0.69
C TYR A 168 -19.52 9.10 0.35
N ILE A 169 -18.82 8.63 1.39
CA ILE A 169 -19.35 7.83 2.51
C ILE A 169 -18.78 8.29 3.86
N GLY A 170 -18.16 9.48 3.91
CA GLY A 170 -17.52 10.00 5.12
C GLY A 170 -18.48 10.29 6.29
N SER A 171 -19.80 10.34 6.03
CA SER A 171 -20.84 10.58 7.05
C SER A 171 -21.33 9.30 7.75
N TRP A 172 -20.82 8.13 7.36
CA TRP A 172 -21.22 6.85 7.96
C TRP A 172 -20.76 6.74 9.42
N ASP A 173 -21.65 6.26 10.28
CA ASP A 173 -21.34 5.93 11.67
C ASP A 173 -20.68 4.56 11.75
N THR A 174 -19.35 4.55 11.85
CA THR A 174 -18.52 3.34 11.92
C THR A 174 -18.21 2.91 13.35
N SER A 175 -18.78 3.55 14.38
CA SER A 175 -18.33 3.38 15.77
C SER A 175 -18.49 1.95 16.30
N ASN A 176 -19.41 1.16 15.71
CA ASN A 176 -19.66 -0.24 16.09
C ASN A 176 -18.94 -1.27 15.19
N VAL A 177 -18.23 -0.83 14.16
CA VAL A 177 -17.54 -1.71 13.22
C VAL A 177 -16.35 -2.38 13.90
N THR A 178 -16.22 -3.68 13.69
CA THR A 178 -15.15 -4.53 14.24
C THR A 178 -14.27 -5.14 13.16
N ASP A 179 -14.77 -5.28 11.93
CA ASP A 179 -14.02 -5.81 10.78
C ASP A 179 -14.21 -4.90 9.55
N MET A 180 -13.09 -4.41 9.01
CA MET A 180 -13.01 -3.62 7.77
C MET A 180 -12.10 -4.29 6.72
N SER A 181 -11.78 -5.56 6.91
CA SER A 181 -10.84 -6.26 6.04
C SER A 181 -11.32 -6.31 4.60
N PHE A 182 -10.42 -6.08 3.65
CA PHE A 182 -10.72 -6.04 2.21
C PHE A 182 -11.82 -5.03 1.78
N MET A 183 -12.23 -4.07 2.63
CA MET A 183 -13.39 -3.21 2.35
C MET A 183 -13.29 -2.47 1.01
N PHE A 184 -12.11 -1.95 0.67
CA PHE A 184 -11.81 -1.26 -0.59
C PHE A 184 -10.76 -1.98 -1.44
N ALA A 185 -10.55 -3.28 -1.21
CA ALA A 185 -9.59 -4.03 -1.98
C ALA A 185 -9.93 -3.96 -3.48
N GLU A 186 -9.00 -3.51 -4.31
CA GLU A 186 -9.14 -3.32 -5.76
C GLU A 186 -10.14 -2.22 -6.19
N ALA A 187 -10.61 -1.36 -5.26
CA ALA A 187 -11.39 -0.16 -5.58
C ALA A 187 -10.46 0.94 -6.14
N THR A 188 -9.93 0.73 -7.35
CA THR A 188 -8.75 1.45 -7.86
C THR A 188 -8.87 2.98 -7.95
N VAL A 189 -10.09 3.51 -8.08
CA VAL A 189 -10.35 4.96 -8.17
C VAL A 189 -10.80 5.60 -6.86
N PHE A 190 -11.08 4.81 -5.82
CA PHE A 190 -11.62 5.32 -4.56
C PHE A 190 -10.66 6.31 -3.90
N ASN A 191 -11.12 7.53 -3.67
CA ASN A 191 -10.34 8.58 -3.04
C ASN A 191 -11.23 9.61 -2.32
N GLN A 192 -12.28 9.15 -1.64
CA GLN A 192 -13.18 9.99 -0.87
C GLN A 192 -12.71 10.18 0.57
N ASP A 193 -13.05 11.32 1.16
CA ASP A 193 -12.69 11.65 2.54
C ASP A 193 -13.48 10.79 3.53
N ILE A 194 -12.74 10.00 4.31
CA ILE A 194 -13.22 9.09 5.37
C ILE A 194 -12.46 9.35 6.68
N GLY A 195 -11.75 10.48 6.80
CA GLY A 195 -10.93 10.79 7.96
C GLY A 195 -11.72 11.06 9.24
N GLN A 196 -13.04 11.26 9.13
CA GLN A 196 -13.96 11.49 10.26
C GLN A 196 -14.61 10.20 10.80
N TRP A 197 -14.29 9.04 10.25
CA TRP A 197 -14.78 7.76 10.76
C TRP A 197 -14.24 7.48 12.16
N ASP A 198 -15.11 6.94 13.01
CA ASP A 198 -14.80 6.49 14.36
C ASP A 198 -14.54 4.97 14.32
N VAL A 199 -13.30 4.54 14.58
CA VAL A 199 -12.88 3.13 14.42
C VAL A 199 -12.31 2.43 15.68
N PRO A 200 -12.65 2.83 16.92
CA PRO A 200 -12.01 2.33 18.14
C PRO A 200 -12.29 0.85 18.41
N ASN A 201 -13.33 0.29 17.77
CA ASN A 201 -13.73 -1.11 17.92
C ASN A 201 -13.18 -2.03 16.81
N VAL A 202 -12.52 -1.48 15.78
CA VAL A 202 -11.99 -2.26 14.68
C VAL A 202 -10.83 -3.13 15.16
N ARG A 203 -10.90 -4.43 14.86
CA ARG A 203 -9.85 -5.42 15.19
C ARG A 203 -9.07 -5.88 13.97
N ASN A 204 -9.67 -5.78 12.79
CA ASN A 204 -9.16 -6.30 11.54
C ASN A 204 -9.26 -5.26 10.42
N MET A 205 -8.09 -4.78 9.95
CA MET A 205 -7.95 -3.87 8.79
C MET A 205 -7.14 -4.51 7.66
N CYS A 206 -6.95 -5.83 7.71
CA CYS A 206 -6.23 -6.60 6.70
C CYS A 206 -6.72 -6.26 5.29
N CYS A 207 -5.81 -5.92 4.38
CA CYS A 207 -6.10 -5.63 2.98
C CYS A 207 -7.12 -4.50 2.72
N MET A 208 -7.44 -3.63 3.69
CA MET A 208 -8.55 -2.67 3.57
C MET A 208 -8.44 -1.79 2.31
N PHE A 209 -7.24 -1.32 1.96
CA PHE A 209 -6.94 -0.50 0.78
C PHE A 209 -6.02 -1.20 -0.22
N LYS A 210 -5.93 -2.54 -0.18
CA LYS A 210 -5.13 -3.30 -1.13
C LYS A 210 -5.53 -2.95 -2.57
N GLU A 211 -4.59 -2.56 -3.42
CA GLU A 211 -4.80 -2.12 -4.81
C GLU A 211 -5.73 -0.89 -4.98
N ALA A 212 -6.04 -0.15 -3.92
CA ALA A 212 -6.77 1.13 -3.98
C ALA A 212 -5.86 2.25 -4.50
N LYS A 213 -5.43 2.13 -5.76
CA LYS A 213 -4.35 2.90 -6.40
C LYS A 213 -4.49 4.43 -6.27
N ALA A 214 -5.70 4.95 -6.26
CA ALA A 214 -5.97 6.39 -6.16
C ALA A 214 -6.01 6.92 -4.73
N PHE A 215 -6.16 6.06 -3.72
CA PHE A 215 -6.43 6.46 -2.35
C PHE A 215 -5.25 7.23 -1.74
N ASN A 216 -5.51 8.44 -1.27
CA ASN A 216 -4.53 9.29 -0.60
C ASN A 216 -5.23 10.32 0.31
N ARG A 217 -6.19 9.87 1.13
CA ARG A 217 -6.93 10.72 2.07
C ARG A 217 -6.45 10.55 3.50
N ASN A 218 -6.48 11.65 4.24
CA ASN A 218 -5.97 11.69 5.59
C ASN A 218 -6.81 10.80 6.50
N ILE A 219 -6.15 9.80 7.09
CA ILE A 219 -6.69 8.85 8.07
C ILE A 219 -5.82 8.80 9.34
N GLY A 220 -4.91 9.78 9.51
CA GLY A 220 -4.00 9.84 10.66
C GLY A 220 -4.71 10.06 12.00
N GLY A 221 -5.97 10.52 11.97
CA GLY A 221 -6.80 10.72 13.16
C GLY A 221 -7.57 9.49 13.64
N TRP A 222 -7.46 8.34 12.96
CA TRP A 222 -8.14 7.10 13.37
C TRP A 222 -7.56 6.51 14.66
N ASP A 223 -8.43 6.10 15.58
CA ASP A 223 -8.05 5.32 16.75
C ASP A 223 -7.92 3.83 16.38
N VAL A 224 -6.68 3.41 16.08
CA VAL A 224 -6.36 2.03 15.67
C VAL A 224 -5.84 1.16 16.83
N ALA A 225 -5.92 1.62 18.08
CA ALA A 225 -5.30 0.97 19.24
C ALA A 225 -5.80 -0.46 19.48
N GLN A 226 -7.00 -0.81 19.01
CA GLN A 226 -7.57 -2.16 19.14
C GLN A 226 -7.30 -3.07 17.93
N VAL A 227 -6.68 -2.56 16.86
CA VAL A 227 -6.41 -3.34 15.66
C VAL A 227 -5.30 -4.36 15.93
N THR A 228 -5.53 -5.60 15.49
CA THR A 228 -4.58 -6.71 15.68
C THR A 228 -4.01 -7.24 14.37
N ARG A 229 -4.67 -6.93 13.24
CA ARG A 229 -4.27 -7.35 11.88
C ARG A 229 -4.30 -6.16 10.92
N MET A 230 -3.13 -5.84 10.36
CA MET A 230 -2.94 -4.78 9.35
C MET A 230 -2.18 -5.27 8.11
N SER A 231 -2.04 -6.60 7.95
CA SER A 231 -1.34 -7.17 6.81
C SER A 231 -1.94 -6.67 5.49
N GLU A 232 -1.09 -6.30 4.55
CA GLU A 232 -1.42 -5.82 3.21
C GLU A 232 -2.39 -4.62 3.17
N MET A 233 -2.57 -3.87 4.27
CA MET A 233 -3.57 -2.80 4.35
C MET A 233 -3.45 -1.77 3.22
N PHE A 234 -2.23 -1.42 2.81
CA PHE A 234 -1.93 -0.49 1.71
C PHE A 234 -1.13 -1.16 0.57
N ASP A 235 -1.16 -2.49 0.46
CA ASP A 235 -0.49 -3.19 -0.64
C ASP A 235 -1.00 -2.67 -1.99
N GLY A 236 -0.16 -2.11 -2.86
CA GLY A 236 -0.56 -1.56 -4.16
C GLY A 236 -1.39 -0.27 -4.09
N ALA A 237 -1.49 0.38 -2.93
CA ALA A 237 -2.07 1.71 -2.78
C ALA A 237 -1.09 2.80 -3.27
N ASN A 238 -0.78 2.78 -4.57
CA ASN A 238 0.37 3.49 -5.18
C ASN A 238 0.53 4.98 -4.79
N LYS A 239 -0.59 5.70 -4.57
CA LYS A 239 -0.58 7.13 -4.25
C LYS A 239 -0.62 7.45 -2.75
N PHE A 240 -0.83 6.45 -1.89
CA PHE A 240 -0.97 6.67 -0.46
C PHE A 240 0.33 7.22 0.14
N ASN A 241 0.23 8.39 0.78
CA ASN A 241 1.36 9.07 1.42
C ASN A 241 0.86 10.03 2.51
N GLN A 242 -0.09 9.57 3.33
CA GLN A 242 -0.67 10.38 4.41
C GLN A 242 -0.05 10.04 5.76
N ASP A 243 0.10 11.06 6.60
CA ASP A 243 0.70 10.91 7.93
C ASP A 243 -0.16 9.99 8.81
N ILE A 244 0.47 8.91 9.26
CA ILE A 244 -0.07 7.88 10.15
C ILE A 244 0.90 7.58 11.30
N GLY A 245 1.89 8.47 11.54
CA GLY A 245 2.91 8.27 12.56
C GLY A 245 2.35 8.26 13.99
N GLN A 246 1.16 8.84 14.19
CA GLN A 246 0.46 8.90 15.47
C GLN A 246 -0.42 7.67 15.78
N TRP A 247 -0.46 6.67 14.90
CA TRP A 247 -1.21 5.44 15.15
C TRP A 247 -0.58 4.62 16.29
N ASP A 248 -1.43 4.19 17.23
CA ASP A 248 -1.05 3.20 18.25
C ASP A 248 -1.18 1.79 17.65
N VAL A 249 -0.05 1.23 17.23
CA VAL A 249 0.05 -0.10 16.61
C VAL A 249 0.47 -1.19 17.61
N TYR A 250 0.47 -0.90 18.92
CA TYR A 250 0.97 -1.83 19.95
C TYR A 250 0.34 -3.23 19.88
N ASN A 251 -0.96 -3.33 19.55
CA ASN A 251 -1.67 -4.61 19.51
C ASN A 251 -1.52 -5.38 18.17
N VAL A 252 -0.87 -4.80 17.17
CA VAL A 252 -0.68 -5.41 15.85
C VAL A 252 0.39 -6.48 15.92
N LYS A 253 0.07 -7.69 15.42
CA LYS A 253 1.01 -8.82 15.40
C LYS A 253 1.58 -9.12 14.01
N ASP A 254 0.84 -8.72 12.98
CA ASP A 254 1.13 -9.01 11.58
C ASP A 254 1.03 -7.72 10.76
N MET A 255 2.17 -7.27 10.26
CA MET A 255 2.35 -6.13 9.37
C MET A 255 2.87 -6.57 7.98
N SER A 256 2.77 -7.87 7.67
CA SER A 256 3.25 -8.39 6.39
C SER A 256 2.60 -7.68 5.22
N GLY A 257 3.41 -7.26 4.24
CA GLY A 257 2.98 -6.55 3.04
C GLY A 257 2.26 -5.22 3.27
N MET A 258 2.25 -4.64 4.48
CA MET A 258 1.40 -3.48 4.81
C MET A 258 1.58 -2.31 3.82
N PHE A 259 2.81 -2.08 3.34
CA PHE A 259 3.15 -1.07 2.33
C PHE A 259 3.80 -1.69 1.09
N GLU A 260 3.55 -2.97 0.81
CA GLU A 260 4.00 -3.60 -0.42
C GLU A 260 3.48 -2.80 -1.64
N ASN A 261 4.32 -2.50 -2.63
CA ASN A 261 3.97 -1.68 -3.79
C ASN A 261 3.36 -0.29 -3.48
N ALA A 262 3.45 0.25 -2.25
CA ALA A 262 2.99 1.59 -1.90
C ALA A 262 3.99 2.65 -2.40
N LEU A 263 4.05 2.83 -3.73
CA LEU A 263 5.15 3.50 -4.44
C LEU A 263 5.46 4.92 -3.93
N SER A 264 4.45 5.65 -3.45
CA SER A 264 4.58 7.04 -2.98
C SER A 264 4.77 7.19 -1.47
N PHE A 265 4.66 6.10 -0.70
CA PHE A 265 4.65 6.18 0.76
C PHE A 265 6.03 6.50 1.31
N ASN A 266 6.14 7.61 2.04
CA ASN A 266 7.38 8.05 2.68
C ASN A 266 7.09 8.93 3.92
N GLN A 267 6.11 8.55 4.74
CA GLN A 267 5.76 9.28 5.97
C GLN A 267 6.47 8.70 7.19
N ASP A 268 6.75 9.57 8.16
CA ASP A 268 7.42 9.19 9.40
C ASP A 268 6.54 8.25 10.23
N ILE A 269 7.05 7.05 10.47
CA ILE A 269 6.44 5.99 11.28
C ILE A 269 7.46 5.47 12.31
N GLY A 270 8.54 6.21 12.57
CA GLY A 270 9.60 5.81 13.49
C GLY A 270 9.14 5.72 14.95
N SER A 271 8.02 6.38 15.29
CA SER A 271 7.43 6.37 16.64
C SER A 271 6.51 5.19 16.94
N TRP A 272 6.28 4.29 15.99
CA TRP A 272 5.45 3.11 16.22
C TRP A 272 6.08 2.14 17.22
N ASP A 273 5.28 1.68 18.19
CA ASP A 273 5.67 0.58 19.08
C ASP A 273 5.40 -0.76 18.39
N THR A 274 6.45 -1.35 17.81
CA THR A 274 6.41 -2.62 17.08
C THR A 274 6.68 -3.84 17.96
N SER A 275 6.78 -3.68 19.29
CA SER A 275 7.24 -4.74 20.20
C SER A 275 6.40 -6.02 20.20
N ASN A 276 5.14 -5.99 19.74
CA ASN A 276 4.30 -7.20 19.60
C ASN A 276 4.27 -7.79 18.18
N VAL A 277 4.94 -7.17 17.22
CA VAL A 277 4.96 -7.63 15.83
C VAL A 277 5.83 -8.87 15.71
N THR A 278 5.30 -9.90 15.04
CA THR A 278 6.00 -11.17 14.78
C THR A 278 6.28 -11.40 13.30
N ASN A 279 5.54 -10.72 12.42
CA ASN A 279 5.65 -10.85 10.97
C ASN A 279 5.76 -9.48 10.29
N MET A 280 6.89 -9.24 9.61
CA MET A 280 7.17 -8.06 8.78
C MET A 280 7.53 -8.45 7.33
N GLU A 281 7.18 -9.67 6.91
CA GLU A 281 7.42 -10.16 5.55
C GLU A 281 6.88 -9.17 4.51
N LEU A 282 7.70 -8.80 3.53
CA LEU A 282 7.36 -7.90 2.41
C LEU A 282 6.86 -6.49 2.80
N MET A 283 6.98 -6.07 4.06
CA MET A 283 6.34 -4.84 4.57
C MET A 283 6.56 -3.60 3.70
N PHE A 284 7.76 -3.41 3.16
CA PHE A 284 8.13 -2.30 2.25
C PHE A 284 8.61 -2.80 0.87
N LYS A 285 8.23 -4.01 0.47
CA LYS A 285 8.58 -4.52 -0.85
C LYS A 285 8.10 -3.56 -1.93
N ASN A 286 9.00 -3.13 -2.81
CA ASN A 286 8.73 -2.19 -3.89
C ASN A 286 8.16 -0.82 -3.42
N ALA A 287 8.32 -0.45 -2.14
CA ALA A 287 8.04 0.90 -1.64
C ALA A 287 9.19 1.83 -2.03
N ILE A 288 9.34 2.09 -3.33
CA ILE A 288 10.54 2.70 -3.94
C ILE A 288 10.91 4.10 -3.43
N THR A 289 9.99 4.81 -2.77
CA THR A 289 10.25 6.14 -2.18
C THR A 289 10.52 6.11 -0.68
N PHE A 290 10.22 5.00 0.00
CA PHE A 290 10.33 4.91 1.45
C PHE A 290 11.79 4.98 1.91
N ASN A 291 12.08 5.94 2.78
CA ASN A 291 13.40 6.14 3.38
C ASN A 291 13.30 6.90 4.71
N GLN A 292 12.31 6.57 5.54
CA GLN A 292 12.13 7.18 6.87
C GLN A 292 12.85 6.39 7.96
N ASP A 293 13.28 7.09 9.00
CA ASP A 293 13.99 6.50 10.13
C ASP A 293 13.06 5.56 10.91
N ILE A 294 13.45 4.30 10.98
CA ILE A 294 12.78 3.22 11.72
C ILE A 294 13.77 2.49 12.64
N GLY A 295 14.92 3.11 12.92
CA GLY A 295 15.97 2.53 13.76
C GLY A 295 15.54 2.35 15.22
N GLN A 296 14.46 3.01 15.65
CA GLN A 296 13.89 2.90 17.00
C GLN A 296 12.82 1.82 17.15
N TRP A 297 12.46 1.11 16.08
CA TRP A 297 11.52 -0.01 16.17
C TRP A 297 12.06 -1.15 17.02
N ASP A 298 11.20 -1.67 17.89
CA ASP A 298 11.47 -2.92 18.60
C ASP A 298 11.07 -4.10 17.71
N VAL A 299 12.07 -4.77 17.15
CA VAL A 299 11.89 -5.96 16.29
C VAL A 299 12.25 -7.25 17.03
N SER A 300 12.42 -7.22 18.36
CA SER A 300 12.93 -8.37 19.13
C SER A 300 12.01 -9.59 19.08
N ASN A 301 10.73 -9.42 18.73
CA ASN A 301 9.76 -10.51 18.60
C ASN A 301 9.51 -10.94 17.15
N VAL A 302 10.16 -10.31 16.17
CA VAL A 302 9.97 -10.62 14.75
C VAL A 302 10.65 -11.94 14.38
N ILE A 303 9.92 -12.81 13.68
CA ILE A 303 10.39 -14.11 13.19
C ILE A 303 10.61 -14.06 11.66
N TYR A 304 9.75 -13.31 10.95
CA TYR A 304 9.65 -13.25 9.50
C TYR A 304 10.01 -11.86 8.97
N MET A 305 11.13 -11.74 8.25
CA MET A 305 11.60 -10.50 7.59
C MET A 305 11.85 -10.69 6.09
N GLN A 306 11.34 -11.77 5.50
CA GLN A 306 11.58 -12.08 4.09
C GLN A 306 11.11 -10.92 3.20
N GLY A 307 11.99 -10.46 2.32
CA GLY A 307 11.68 -9.41 1.36
C GLY A 307 11.22 -8.08 1.95
N MET A 308 11.46 -7.80 3.24
CA MET A 308 10.96 -6.59 3.91
C MET A 308 11.30 -5.30 3.13
N PHE A 309 12.49 -5.20 2.56
CA PHE A 309 12.95 -4.08 1.72
C PHE A 309 13.27 -4.50 0.27
N TYR A 310 12.66 -5.60 -0.22
CA TYR A 310 12.89 -6.06 -1.58
C TYR A 310 12.48 -4.98 -2.59
N VAL A 311 13.40 -4.53 -3.46
CA VAL A 311 13.20 -3.43 -4.43
C VAL A 311 12.89 -2.07 -3.77
N ALA A 312 13.14 -1.90 -2.46
CA ALA A 312 13.02 -0.60 -1.79
C ALA A 312 14.22 0.32 -2.14
N THR A 313 14.30 0.74 -3.41
CA THR A 313 15.52 1.33 -4.01
C THR A 313 16.02 2.63 -3.35
N ALA A 314 15.17 3.34 -2.60
CA ALA A 314 15.54 4.54 -1.85
C ALA A 314 16.01 4.26 -0.42
N PHE A 315 15.68 3.12 0.17
CA PHE A 315 15.89 2.83 1.58
C PHE A 315 17.38 2.71 1.92
N ASN A 316 17.83 3.50 2.89
CA ASN A 316 19.20 3.49 3.39
C ASN A 316 19.28 4.10 4.81
N GLN A 317 18.34 3.75 5.70
CA GLN A 317 18.29 4.26 7.07
C GLN A 317 18.98 3.32 8.06
N ASP A 318 19.54 3.90 9.12
CA ASP A 318 20.30 3.14 10.13
C ASP A 318 19.35 2.22 10.93
N ILE A 319 19.57 0.92 10.77
CA ILE A 319 18.86 -0.16 11.45
C ILE A 319 19.85 -1.07 12.19
N GLY A 320 21.08 -0.61 12.40
CA GLY A 320 22.12 -1.40 13.07
C GLY A 320 21.81 -1.72 14.54
N GLY A 321 20.90 -0.95 15.16
CA GLY A 321 20.44 -1.14 16.53
C GLY A 321 19.33 -2.17 16.74
N TRP A 322 18.78 -2.75 15.67
CA TRP A 322 17.71 -3.74 15.75
C TRP A 322 18.16 -5.04 16.43
N ASP A 323 17.35 -5.55 17.37
CA ASP A 323 17.51 -6.89 17.93
C ASP A 323 16.84 -7.92 17.02
N VAL A 324 17.62 -8.51 16.11
CA VAL A 324 17.15 -9.56 15.18
C VAL A 324 17.36 -10.98 15.71
N SER A 325 17.64 -11.15 17.02
CA SER A 325 18.02 -12.45 17.59
C SER A 325 16.94 -13.53 17.50
N ASN A 326 15.67 -13.18 17.32
CA ASN A 326 14.57 -14.13 17.12
C ASN A 326 14.20 -14.38 15.65
N VAL A 327 14.83 -13.69 14.70
CA VAL A 327 14.52 -13.82 13.28
C VAL A 327 15.03 -15.16 12.75
N ILE A 328 14.16 -15.87 12.03
CA ILE A 328 14.50 -17.15 11.38
C ILE A 328 14.63 -16.97 9.87
N TYR A 329 13.82 -16.09 9.28
CA TYR A 329 13.70 -15.94 7.83
C TYR A 329 14.09 -14.52 7.36
N MET A 330 15.22 -14.40 6.65
CA MET A 330 15.73 -13.13 6.09
C MET A 330 15.90 -13.15 4.57
N SER A 331 15.37 -14.17 3.89
CA SER A 331 15.51 -14.30 2.44
C SER A 331 15.03 -13.03 1.71
N ALA A 332 15.82 -12.56 0.74
CA ALA A 332 15.54 -11.40 -0.10
C ALA A 332 15.32 -10.07 0.66
N MET A 333 15.65 -9.96 1.95
CA MET A 333 15.35 -8.79 2.78
C MET A 333 15.80 -7.47 2.14
N PHE A 334 16.99 -7.41 1.54
CA PHE A 334 17.54 -6.24 0.84
C PHE A 334 17.79 -6.50 -0.66
N ALA A 335 17.17 -7.53 -1.24
CA ALA A 335 17.34 -7.77 -2.67
C ALA A 335 16.85 -6.54 -3.46
N GLU A 336 17.65 -6.10 -4.44
CA GLU A 336 17.43 -4.91 -5.26
C GLU A 336 17.27 -3.59 -4.47
N ALA A 337 17.61 -3.54 -3.17
CA ALA A 337 17.72 -2.31 -2.41
C ALA A 337 19.03 -1.60 -2.77
N TYR A 338 19.10 -1.04 -3.99
CA TYR A 338 20.35 -0.64 -4.64
C TYR A 338 21.26 0.28 -3.79
N LYS A 339 20.68 1.15 -2.97
CA LYS A 339 21.39 2.15 -2.13
C LYS A 339 21.71 1.68 -0.72
N PHE A 340 21.14 0.57 -0.27
CA PHE A 340 21.27 0.13 1.12
C PHE A 340 22.74 -0.20 1.43
N ASN A 341 23.31 0.49 2.41
CA ASN A 341 24.71 0.35 2.82
C ASN A 341 24.93 0.74 4.28
N GLN A 342 23.98 0.41 5.17
CA GLN A 342 24.04 0.75 6.60
C GLN A 342 24.66 -0.36 7.42
N ASN A 343 25.36 0.01 8.50
CA ASN A 343 26.12 -0.92 9.32
C ASN A 343 25.19 -1.85 10.12
N ILE A 344 25.19 -3.12 9.75
CA ILE A 344 24.42 -4.20 10.38
C ILE A 344 25.32 -5.30 10.96
N GLY A 345 26.63 -5.05 11.09
CA GLY A 345 27.59 -6.03 11.61
C GLY A 345 27.33 -6.45 13.06
N GLY A 346 26.62 -5.61 13.82
CA GLY A 346 26.23 -5.86 15.21
C GLY A 346 25.00 -6.75 15.39
N TRP A 347 24.31 -7.13 14.32
CA TRP A 347 23.13 -8.00 14.39
C TRP A 347 23.47 -9.40 14.91
N ASN A 348 22.65 -9.91 15.81
CA ASN A 348 22.70 -11.31 16.23
C ASN A 348 21.87 -12.18 15.29
N VAL A 349 22.52 -12.85 14.33
CA VAL A 349 21.86 -13.71 13.34
C VAL A 349 21.93 -15.20 13.69
N SER A 350 22.26 -15.57 14.93
CA SER A 350 22.51 -16.97 15.33
C SER A 350 21.30 -17.90 15.16
N ASN A 351 20.09 -17.37 15.05
CA ASN A 351 18.85 -18.12 14.83
C ASN A 351 18.35 -18.10 13.37
N VAL A 352 19.02 -17.36 12.48
CA VAL A 352 18.59 -17.24 11.09
C VAL A 352 18.91 -18.54 10.34
N GLU A 353 17.90 -19.14 9.72
CA GLU A 353 18.05 -20.36 8.93
C GLU A 353 18.08 -20.09 7.42
N TYR A 354 17.47 -19.01 6.95
CA TYR A 354 17.27 -18.72 5.52
C TYR A 354 17.76 -17.32 5.13
N MET A 355 18.80 -17.25 4.28
CA MET A 355 19.40 -16.00 3.78
C MET A 355 19.47 -15.94 2.24
N ASP A 356 18.67 -16.75 1.54
CA ASP A 356 18.63 -16.73 0.07
C ASP A 356 18.37 -15.31 -0.44
N ARG A 357 19.17 -14.84 -1.40
CA ARG A 357 19.05 -13.53 -2.04
C ARG A 357 19.10 -12.33 -1.09
N MET A 358 19.54 -12.46 0.16
CA MET A 358 19.45 -11.38 1.17
C MET A 358 19.96 -10.03 0.67
N PHE A 359 21.06 -10.02 -0.11
CA PHE A 359 21.68 -8.84 -0.73
C PHE A 359 21.77 -8.96 -2.27
N GLU A 360 20.92 -9.77 -2.90
CA GLU A 360 20.90 -9.91 -4.37
C GLU A 360 20.68 -8.53 -5.00
N SER A 361 21.61 -8.06 -5.82
CA SER A 361 21.61 -6.73 -6.43
C SER A 361 21.59 -5.56 -5.42
N ALA A 362 22.00 -5.73 -4.17
CA ALA A 362 22.27 -4.61 -3.26
C ALA A 362 23.62 -3.94 -3.63
N ARG A 363 23.61 -3.17 -4.73
CA ARG A 363 24.82 -2.75 -5.46
C ARG A 363 25.82 -1.94 -4.63
N ASP A 364 25.34 -1.12 -3.71
CA ASP A 364 26.18 -0.27 -2.86
C ASP A 364 26.59 -0.94 -1.54
N PHE A 365 25.97 -2.08 -1.17
CA PHE A 365 26.21 -2.74 0.11
C PHE A 365 27.66 -3.23 0.22
N ASN A 366 28.36 -2.77 1.25
CA ASN A 366 29.74 -3.17 1.54
C ASN A 366 30.08 -2.96 3.03
N GLN A 367 29.17 -3.33 3.94
CA GLN A 367 29.38 -3.19 5.39
C GLN A 367 29.92 -4.48 6.00
N ASP A 368 30.76 -4.33 7.03
CA ASP A 368 31.38 -5.46 7.73
C ASP A 368 30.31 -6.30 8.45
N ILE A 369 30.24 -7.56 8.08
CA ILE A 369 29.33 -8.59 8.61
C ILE A 369 30.11 -9.87 8.99
N GLY A 370 31.44 -9.77 9.10
CA GLY A 370 32.31 -10.92 9.37
C GLY A 370 32.09 -11.55 10.75
N SER A 371 31.50 -10.81 11.69
CA SER A 371 31.20 -11.25 13.06
C SER A 371 29.88 -12.00 13.21
N TRP A 372 29.10 -12.15 12.14
CA TRP A 372 27.83 -12.88 12.20
C TRP A 372 28.03 -14.37 12.51
N ASP A 373 27.24 -14.88 13.45
CA ASP A 373 27.12 -16.32 13.71
C ASP A 373 26.14 -16.94 12.71
N THR A 374 26.68 -17.54 11.66
CA THR A 374 25.90 -18.18 10.59
C THR A 374 25.66 -19.68 10.83
N SER A 375 25.98 -20.21 12.02
CA SER A 375 25.97 -21.65 12.28
C SER A 375 24.60 -22.32 12.08
N CYS A 376 23.49 -21.59 12.14
CA CYS A 376 22.15 -22.11 11.86
C CYS A 376 21.71 -21.96 10.39
N VAL A 377 22.46 -21.24 9.55
CA VAL A 377 22.05 -20.94 8.17
C VAL A 377 22.10 -22.21 7.32
N ARG A 378 21.00 -22.48 6.61
CA ARG A 378 20.84 -23.63 5.70
C ARG A 378 20.96 -23.24 4.24
N THR A 379 20.57 -22.02 3.87
CA THR A 379 20.46 -21.60 2.46
C THR A 379 21.01 -20.19 2.25
N MET A 380 21.87 -20.04 1.23
CA MET A 380 22.54 -18.78 0.84
C MET A 380 22.51 -18.58 -0.69
N THR A 381 21.51 -19.16 -1.37
CA THR A 381 21.38 -19.07 -2.83
C THR A 381 21.32 -17.61 -3.25
N SER A 382 22.18 -17.19 -4.18
CA SER A 382 22.25 -15.81 -4.69
C SER A 382 22.43 -14.72 -3.63
N MET A 383 22.91 -15.04 -2.41
CA MET A 383 22.92 -14.09 -1.29
C MET A 383 23.59 -12.74 -1.62
N PHE A 384 24.67 -12.75 -2.39
CA PHE A 384 25.41 -11.56 -2.87
C PHE A 384 25.44 -11.46 -4.40
N ALA A 385 24.54 -12.15 -5.11
CA ALA A 385 24.50 -12.07 -6.57
C ALA A 385 24.31 -10.60 -7.00
N GLN A 386 25.13 -10.06 -7.90
CA GLN A 386 25.13 -8.65 -8.34
C GLN A 386 25.32 -7.60 -7.22
N ALA A 387 25.81 -7.98 -6.04
CA ALA A 387 26.26 -7.05 -5.01
C ALA A 387 27.62 -6.44 -5.40
N PHE A 388 27.62 -5.55 -6.39
CA PHE A 388 28.83 -5.10 -7.09
C PHE A 388 29.93 -4.51 -6.19
N SER A 389 29.55 -3.91 -5.07
CA SER A 389 30.50 -3.27 -4.14
C SER A 389 31.00 -4.19 -3.03
N PHE A 390 30.35 -5.33 -2.79
CA PHE A 390 30.61 -6.17 -1.62
C PHE A 390 32.00 -6.82 -1.69
N ASN A 391 32.81 -6.60 -0.65
CA ASN A 391 34.15 -7.16 -0.51
C ASN A 391 34.60 -7.22 0.96
N GLN A 392 33.71 -7.60 1.88
CA GLN A 392 34.00 -7.68 3.31
C GLN A 392 34.40 -9.09 3.74
N ASP A 393 35.25 -9.17 4.77
CA ASP A 393 35.82 -10.44 5.24
C ASP A 393 34.75 -11.27 5.95
N ILE A 394 34.39 -12.39 5.33
CA ILE A 394 33.41 -13.37 5.81
C ILE A 394 34.04 -14.75 5.98
N GLY A 395 35.37 -14.84 6.02
CA GLY A 395 36.07 -16.11 6.22
C GLY A 395 35.79 -16.75 7.58
N GLY A 396 35.35 -15.94 8.56
CA GLY A 396 34.98 -16.39 9.91
C GLY A 396 33.61 -17.05 10.04
N TRP A 397 32.77 -17.02 9.00
CA TRP A 397 31.43 -17.60 9.04
C TRP A 397 31.46 -19.13 9.18
N ASP A 398 30.57 -19.66 10.04
CA ASP A 398 30.27 -21.09 10.10
C ASP A 398 29.22 -21.42 9.04
N VAL A 399 29.65 -22.03 7.94
CA VAL A 399 28.78 -22.48 6.85
C VAL A 399 28.55 -23.98 6.84
N SER A 400 28.90 -24.68 7.93
CA SER A 400 28.85 -26.14 8.00
C SER A 400 27.44 -26.71 7.83
N ASN A 401 26.39 -25.95 8.12
CA ASN A 401 24.99 -26.37 7.93
C ASN A 401 24.38 -25.93 6.59
N VAL A 402 25.11 -25.21 5.75
CA VAL A 402 24.61 -24.72 4.47
C VAL A 402 24.53 -25.84 3.44
N ILE A 403 23.40 -25.92 2.75
CA ILE A 403 23.09 -26.96 1.75
C ILE A 403 23.13 -26.38 0.32
N TYR A 404 22.68 -25.13 0.14
CA TYR A 404 22.56 -24.47 -1.15
C TYR A 404 23.33 -23.14 -1.18
N MET A 405 24.28 -23.02 -2.11
CA MET A 405 25.10 -21.81 -2.35
C MET A 405 25.15 -21.42 -3.84
N SER A 406 24.21 -21.91 -4.66
CA SER A 406 24.20 -21.55 -6.08
C SER A 406 24.09 -20.05 -6.27
N ALA A 407 24.86 -19.53 -7.21
CA ALA A 407 24.98 -18.12 -7.55
C ALA A 407 25.33 -17.16 -6.39
N MET A 408 25.82 -17.65 -5.24
CA MET A 408 26.04 -16.84 -4.04
C MET A 408 26.81 -15.54 -4.30
N PHE A 409 27.84 -15.57 -5.17
CA PHE A 409 28.64 -14.41 -5.58
C PHE A 409 28.59 -14.16 -7.10
N ALA A 410 27.56 -14.64 -7.79
CA ALA A 410 27.40 -14.38 -9.22
C ALA A 410 27.40 -12.86 -9.47
N GLU A 411 28.29 -12.36 -10.31
CA GLU A 411 28.47 -10.94 -10.62
C GLU A 411 28.82 -10.06 -9.41
N ALA A 412 29.29 -10.61 -8.30
CA ALA A 412 29.85 -9.85 -7.19
C ALA A 412 31.26 -9.34 -7.58
N TYR A 413 31.30 -8.32 -8.44
CA TYR A 413 32.51 -7.97 -9.20
C TYR A 413 33.75 -7.68 -8.34
N LYS A 414 33.58 -7.11 -7.13
CA LYS A 414 34.70 -6.76 -6.24
C LYS A 414 35.06 -7.85 -5.23
N PHE A 415 34.24 -8.87 -5.06
CA PHE A 415 34.44 -9.84 -4.00
C PHE A 415 35.72 -10.65 -4.20
N ASN A 416 36.65 -10.54 -3.25
CA ASN A 416 37.94 -11.22 -3.28
C ASN A 416 38.49 -11.47 -1.87
N GLN A 417 37.63 -11.87 -0.93
CA GLN A 417 38.02 -12.15 0.45
C GLN A 417 38.31 -13.63 0.67
N ASN A 418 39.15 -13.92 1.67
CA ASN A 418 39.59 -15.28 1.92
C ASN A 418 38.49 -16.11 2.56
N ILE A 419 37.94 -17.04 1.79
CA ILE A 419 36.93 -18.02 2.21
C ILE A 419 37.43 -19.46 2.04
N GLY A 420 38.70 -19.62 1.66
CA GLY A 420 39.34 -20.89 1.37
C GLY A 420 40.40 -21.25 2.40
N GLY A 421 40.56 -22.56 2.63
CA GLY A 421 41.59 -23.10 3.52
C GLY A 421 42.68 -23.79 2.70
N TRP A 422 43.93 -23.36 2.85
CA TRP A 422 45.08 -24.22 2.59
C TRP A 422 45.91 -24.43 3.85
N ASN A 423 46.33 -25.68 4.01
CA ASN A 423 46.82 -26.30 5.22
C ASN A 423 48.22 -25.75 5.61
N VAL A 424 48.30 -24.88 6.61
CA VAL A 424 49.53 -24.66 7.37
C VAL A 424 49.40 -25.37 8.71
N TRP A 425 50.14 -26.46 8.84
CA TRP A 425 50.20 -27.47 9.91
C TRP A 425 50.41 -26.97 11.36
N ASN A 426 50.12 -25.71 11.70
CA ASN A 426 50.39 -25.15 13.02
C ASN A 426 49.53 -23.94 13.43
N VAL A 427 48.32 -23.73 12.88
CA VAL A 427 47.44 -22.66 13.38
C VAL A 427 46.13 -23.24 13.90
N GLN A 428 45.92 -23.03 15.20
CA GLN A 428 44.71 -23.33 15.94
C GLN A 428 43.54 -22.50 15.38
N TYR A 429 42.58 -23.16 14.72
CA TYR A 429 41.20 -22.68 14.42
C TYR A 429 41.04 -21.18 14.13
N ILE A 430 41.26 -20.72 12.90
CA ILE A 430 40.79 -19.39 12.47
C ILE A 430 40.34 -19.45 11.00
N GLY A 431 39.02 -19.34 10.76
CA GLY A 431 38.42 -18.81 9.53
C GLY A 431 38.35 -19.69 8.28
N TRP A 432 37.91 -20.96 8.36
CA TRP A 432 37.67 -21.80 7.18
C TRP A 432 36.20 -22.14 7.01
N TRP A 433 35.70 -22.04 5.77
CA TRP A 433 34.39 -22.55 5.42
C TRP A 433 34.41 -24.08 5.33
N ASP A 434 33.60 -24.75 6.15
CA ASP A 434 33.25 -26.16 5.99
C ASP A 434 32.07 -26.28 5.02
N VAL A 435 32.36 -26.64 3.77
CA VAL A 435 31.35 -26.81 2.71
C VAL A 435 30.95 -28.27 2.50
N SER A 436 31.29 -29.18 3.41
CA SER A 436 31.05 -30.63 3.26
C SER A 436 29.57 -31.03 3.17
N ASN A 437 28.66 -30.12 3.56
CA ASN A 437 27.20 -30.30 3.45
C ASN A 437 26.59 -29.66 2.19
N VAL A 438 27.35 -28.86 1.44
CA VAL A 438 26.85 -28.17 0.24
C VAL A 438 26.61 -29.18 -0.88
N THR A 439 25.46 -29.06 -1.53
CA THR A 439 25.03 -29.96 -2.62
C THR A 439 24.98 -29.30 -3.99
N ASP A 440 24.87 -27.96 -4.02
CA ASP A 440 24.77 -27.15 -5.24
C ASP A 440 25.66 -25.90 -5.14
N MET A 441 26.57 -25.76 -6.11
CA MET A 441 27.49 -24.63 -6.30
C MET A 441 27.40 -24.06 -7.73
N ASP A 442 26.30 -24.31 -8.44
CA ASP A 442 26.06 -23.74 -9.77
C ASP A 442 26.23 -22.23 -9.75
N MET A 443 27.00 -21.69 -10.69
CA MET A 443 27.21 -20.25 -10.88
C MET A 443 27.77 -19.51 -9.65
N MET A 444 28.28 -20.19 -8.62
CA MET A 444 28.64 -19.56 -7.34
C MET A 444 29.56 -18.33 -7.50
N PHE A 445 30.49 -18.34 -8.45
CA PHE A 445 31.39 -17.22 -8.81
C PHE A 445 31.25 -16.79 -10.28
N TYR A 446 30.08 -17.01 -10.89
CA TYR A 446 29.81 -16.61 -12.27
C TYR A 446 30.09 -15.11 -12.46
N ASP A 447 30.97 -14.73 -13.38
CA ASP A 447 31.41 -13.34 -13.63
C ASP A 447 31.86 -12.56 -12.36
N ALA A 448 32.35 -13.27 -11.32
CA ALA A 448 33.00 -12.67 -10.15
C ALA A 448 34.41 -12.21 -10.52
N LYS A 449 34.49 -11.06 -11.22
CA LYS A 449 35.68 -10.57 -11.92
C LYS A 449 36.96 -10.54 -11.09
N GLU A 450 36.87 -10.11 -9.83
CA GLU A 450 38.03 -9.94 -8.94
C GLU A 450 38.38 -11.18 -8.11
N PHE A 451 37.52 -12.20 -8.07
CA PHE A 451 37.71 -13.35 -7.19
C PHE A 451 38.93 -14.18 -7.59
N ASN A 452 39.90 -14.30 -6.68
CA ASN A 452 41.13 -15.08 -6.90
C ASN A 452 41.69 -15.61 -5.58
N ARG A 453 40.95 -16.49 -4.91
CA ARG A 453 41.34 -17.11 -3.64
C ARG A 453 41.45 -18.62 -3.74
N ASP A 454 42.37 -19.18 -2.96
CA ASP A 454 42.64 -20.61 -2.93
C ASP A 454 41.56 -21.35 -2.14
N ILE A 455 40.65 -21.99 -2.87
CA ILE A 455 39.57 -22.83 -2.34
C ILE A 455 39.79 -24.31 -2.67
N GLY A 456 41.02 -24.69 -3.04
CA GLY A 456 41.35 -26.05 -3.46
C GLY A 456 41.23 -27.10 -2.35
N GLY A 457 41.16 -26.66 -1.08
CA GLY A 457 41.02 -27.51 0.10
C GLY A 457 39.57 -27.83 0.52
N TRP A 458 38.56 -27.28 -0.15
CA TRP A 458 37.16 -27.54 0.20
C TRP A 458 36.77 -29.01 0.01
N ASP A 459 36.04 -29.57 0.99
CA ASP A 459 35.39 -30.88 0.85
C ASP A 459 34.11 -30.72 0.02
N THR A 460 34.23 -31.01 -1.27
CA THR A 460 33.12 -30.95 -2.22
C THR A 460 32.53 -32.34 -2.52
N SER A 461 32.68 -33.31 -1.61
CA SER A 461 32.23 -34.70 -1.83
C SER A 461 30.72 -34.86 -2.02
N LYS A 462 29.91 -33.95 -1.46
CA LYS A 462 28.44 -33.92 -1.63
C LYS A 462 27.95 -33.02 -2.76
N VAL A 463 28.84 -32.23 -3.38
CA VAL A 463 28.47 -31.33 -4.46
C VAL A 463 28.09 -32.13 -5.70
N THR A 464 26.86 -31.90 -6.17
CA THR A 464 26.29 -32.60 -7.34
C THR A 464 26.38 -31.80 -8.63
N SER A 465 26.50 -30.47 -8.53
CA SER A 465 26.59 -29.57 -9.68
C SER A 465 27.46 -28.33 -9.40
N THR A 466 28.24 -27.93 -10.41
CA THR A 466 29.10 -26.73 -10.45
C THR A 466 29.02 -26.03 -11.80
N LYS A 467 27.86 -26.13 -12.45
CA LYS A 467 27.61 -25.57 -13.76
C LYS A 467 27.96 -24.09 -13.75
N GLU A 468 28.86 -23.69 -14.65
CA GLU A 468 29.26 -22.30 -14.84
C GLU A 468 29.83 -21.60 -13.59
N MET A 469 30.30 -22.36 -12.59
CA MET A 469 30.77 -21.82 -11.30
C MET A 469 31.81 -20.70 -11.45
N PHE A 470 32.72 -20.78 -12.43
CA PHE A 470 33.77 -19.79 -12.67
C PHE A 470 33.67 -19.13 -14.06
N THR A 471 32.58 -19.34 -14.80
CA THR A 471 32.41 -18.72 -16.13
C THR A 471 32.45 -17.20 -15.97
N GLY A 472 33.39 -16.53 -16.63
CA GLY A 472 33.57 -15.07 -16.52
C GLY A 472 34.40 -14.58 -15.33
N ALA A 473 34.81 -15.46 -14.40
CA ALA A 473 35.67 -15.11 -13.26
C ALA A 473 37.12 -14.84 -13.71
N SER A 474 37.34 -13.70 -14.37
CA SER A 474 38.54 -13.43 -15.19
C SER A 474 39.89 -13.46 -14.46
N LYS A 475 39.92 -13.22 -13.14
CA LYS A 475 41.15 -13.27 -12.33
C LYS A 475 41.37 -14.59 -11.61
N PHE A 476 40.41 -15.51 -11.66
CA PHE A 476 40.49 -16.73 -10.88
C PHE A 476 41.56 -17.66 -11.45
N ASN A 477 42.55 -18.00 -10.61
CA ASN A 477 43.58 -18.96 -10.98
C ASN A 477 43.01 -20.40 -10.94
N PRO A 478 43.00 -21.14 -12.06
CA PRO A 478 42.47 -22.51 -12.09
C PRO A 478 43.19 -23.50 -11.16
N SER A 479 44.41 -23.20 -10.68
CA SER A 479 45.09 -24.03 -9.67
C SER A 479 44.38 -24.03 -8.31
N TYR A 480 43.54 -23.04 -8.04
CA TYR A 480 42.78 -22.85 -6.80
C TYR A 480 41.42 -23.56 -6.79
N THR A 481 41.13 -24.38 -7.81
CA THR A 481 39.87 -25.15 -7.89
C THR A 481 39.85 -26.34 -6.93
N PRO A 482 38.72 -26.60 -6.24
CA PRO A 482 38.53 -27.83 -5.47
C PRO A 482 38.34 -29.05 -6.39
N PHE A 483 38.51 -30.24 -5.83
CA PHE A 483 38.31 -31.51 -6.54
C PHE A 483 36.87 -32.01 -6.38
N ILE A 484 36.12 -32.16 -7.49
CA ILE A 484 34.75 -32.70 -7.46
C ILE A 484 34.71 -34.06 -8.11
N GLN A 485 34.25 -35.08 -7.36
CA GLN A 485 34.10 -36.46 -7.85
C GLN A 485 35.35 -37.01 -8.55
N GLY A 486 36.54 -36.62 -8.09
CA GLY A 486 37.82 -37.06 -8.65
C GLY A 486 38.27 -36.33 -9.93
N ASN A 487 37.49 -35.37 -10.44
CA ASN A 487 37.85 -34.51 -11.55
C ASN A 487 38.01 -33.05 -11.09
N LYS A 488 39.00 -32.34 -11.64
CA LYS A 488 39.02 -30.87 -11.50
C LYS A 488 37.83 -30.30 -12.27
N ILE A 489 37.12 -29.36 -11.66
CA ILE A 489 36.10 -28.55 -12.35
C ILE A 489 36.79 -27.91 -13.56
N SER A 490 36.23 -28.09 -14.76
CA SER A 490 36.65 -27.31 -15.92
C SER A 490 36.36 -25.85 -15.59
N SER A 491 37.40 -25.03 -15.47
CA SER A 491 37.24 -23.62 -15.14
C SER A 491 36.40 -22.87 -16.18
N GLY A 492 36.12 -23.45 -17.36
CA GLY A 492 35.45 -22.76 -18.48
C GLY A 492 36.27 -21.60 -19.06
N ILE A 493 37.38 -21.24 -18.39
CA ILE A 493 38.45 -20.36 -18.85
C ILE A 493 39.19 -21.15 -19.94
N ASP A 494 38.71 -21.07 -21.17
CA ASP A 494 39.46 -21.50 -22.33
C ASP A 494 40.85 -20.85 -22.28
N ALA A 495 41.87 -21.67 -22.49
CA ALA A 495 43.26 -21.28 -22.53
C ALA A 495 43.51 -20.26 -23.66
N ALA A 496 43.35 -18.98 -23.35
CA ALA A 496 43.74 -17.85 -24.21
C ALA A 496 44.83 -16.99 -23.56
N TYR A 497 45.65 -17.58 -22.70
CA TYR A 497 46.91 -16.97 -22.22
C TYR A 497 48.05 -17.96 -22.37
N ASN A 498 48.51 -18.10 -23.61
CA ASN A 498 49.88 -18.44 -23.97
C ASN A 498 50.18 -17.72 -25.29
N ASP A 499 50.67 -16.48 -25.17
CA ASP A 499 51.69 -15.89 -26.06
C ASP A 499 52.39 -14.74 -25.31
#